data_AF-A0A0F0HM51-F1
#
_entry.id   AF-A0A0F0HM51-F1
#
_cell.length_a   1.000
_cell.length_b   1.000
_cell.length_c   1.000
_cell.angle_alpha   90.00
_cell.angle_beta   90.00
_cell.angle_gamma   90.00
#
_symmetry.space_group_name_H-M   'P 1'
#
loop_
_entity.id
_entity.type
_entity.pdbx_description
1 polymer ?
#
loop_
_entity_poly.entity_id
_entity_poly.type
_entity_poly.pdbx_seq_one_letter_code
_entity_poly.pdbx_strand_id
1 'polypeptide(L)'
;MAYKQEHPWLTVVHGGSPAAILRAPQNGWPAGAERRIREQPAAIHEYFPLAGQAVGRVPVQPETDPHGLAFGTVDDQARARLLAALAEVLPAGELAAEVERLYRHGDDAERRGVLRALPLLPDSLVRLGLELVADALRTNDPRLIAAAMGPFAAEHLDQAQWRQGVVKCLFAGVTLLAVADLVARTDSELLRMARDLAEERRAAGREISPDLRALLGMTVLMALVPPRAEGDRR
;
A
#
# COMPACT_ATOMS: atom_id res chain seq x y z
N MET A 1 9.65 -3.39 -22.35
CA MET A 1 9.05 -2.09 -22.72
C MET A 1 7.93 -2.18 -23.76
N ALA A 2 7.74 -3.28 -24.51
CA ALA A 2 6.66 -3.37 -25.51
C ALA A 2 5.29 -3.91 -25.00
N TYR A 3 5.24 -4.64 -23.88
CA TYR A 3 4.00 -5.28 -23.40
C TYR A 3 2.99 -4.32 -22.72
N LYS A 4 3.44 -3.13 -22.27
CA LYS A 4 2.57 -2.12 -21.61
C LYS A 4 1.76 -1.27 -22.59
N GLN A 5 2.07 -1.30 -23.89
CA GLN A 5 1.36 -0.48 -24.90
C GLN A 5 0.15 -1.19 -25.54
N GLU A 6 0.05 -2.52 -25.47
CA GLU A 6 -0.99 -3.29 -26.18
C GLU A 6 -2.22 -3.66 -25.31
N HIS A 7 -2.23 -3.27 -24.02
CA HIS A 7 -3.30 -3.64 -23.08
C HIS A 7 -3.86 -2.42 -22.30
N PRO A 8 -4.67 -1.56 -22.94
CA PRO A 8 -5.19 -0.31 -22.37
C PRO A 8 -6.21 -0.46 -21.22
N TRP A 9 -6.63 -1.69 -20.87
CA TRP A 9 -7.44 -1.95 -19.67
C TRP A 9 -6.60 -2.09 -18.38
N LEU A 10 -5.26 -2.09 -18.46
CA LEU A 10 -4.36 -2.01 -17.30
C LEU A 10 -4.37 -0.65 -16.59
N THR A 11 -4.93 0.39 -17.21
CA THR A 11 -4.87 1.76 -16.68
C THR A 11 -6.03 2.10 -15.74
N VAL A 12 -7.12 1.31 -15.73
CA VAL A 12 -8.40 1.76 -15.15
C VAL A 12 -8.61 1.36 -13.69
N VAL A 13 -7.74 0.56 -13.06
CA VAL A 13 -7.90 0.28 -11.62
C VAL A 13 -6.77 0.84 -10.75
N HIS A 14 -5.48 0.60 -10.99
CA HIS A 14 -4.40 1.36 -10.32
C HIS A 14 -3.12 1.43 -11.18
N GLY A 15 -3.13 2.29 -12.21
CA GLY A 15 -2.02 2.47 -13.17
C GLY A 15 -1.28 3.81 -13.06
N GLY A 16 -1.26 4.46 -11.91
CA GLY A 16 -0.49 5.68 -11.71
C GLY A 16 1.01 5.35 -11.62
N SER A 17 1.85 6.11 -12.33
CA SER A 17 3.27 6.30 -11.92
C SER A 17 3.31 6.55 -10.41
N PRO A 18 4.35 6.15 -9.66
CA PRO A 18 4.41 6.38 -8.21
C PRO A 18 4.08 7.85 -7.83
N ALA A 19 4.47 8.80 -8.70
CA ALA A 19 4.14 10.23 -8.58
C ALA A 19 2.65 10.59 -8.80
N ALA A 20 1.90 9.82 -9.58
CA ALA A 20 0.49 10.05 -9.90
C ALA A 20 -0.48 9.61 -8.78
N ILE A 21 0.00 8.87 -7.77
CA ILE A 21 -0.80 8.44 -6.61
C ILE A 21 -0.93 9.57 -5.57
N LEU A 22 0.00 10.53 -5.57
CA LEU A 22 0.01 11.64 -4.63
C LEU A 22 -0.79 12.82 -5.18
N ARG A 23 -1.92 13.14 -4.55
CA ARG A 23 -2.62 14.40 -4.78
C ARG A 23 -1.84 15.51 -4.07
N ALA A 24 -1.66 16.65 -4.73
CA ALA A 24 -1.05 17.80 -4.05
C ALA A 24 -2.01 18.32 -2.96
N PRO A 25 -1.54 18.50 -1.71
CA PRO A 25 -2.31 19.22 -0.68
C PRO A 25 -2.67 20.61 -1.18
N GLN A 26 -3.89 21.07 -0.86
CA GLN A 26 -4.39 22.36 -1.35
C GLN A 26 -3.64 23.55 -0.74
N ASN A 27 -2.90 23.34 0.35
CA ASN A 27 -2.02 24.33 0.94
C ASN A 27 -0.57 24.12 0.45
N GLY A 28 0.12 25.21 0.10
CA GLY A 28 1.48 25.17 -0.43
C GLY A 28 2.57 24.74 0.58
N TRP A 29 2.19 24.28 1.77
CA TRP A 29 3.09 23.90 2.85
C TRP A 29 4.09 22.79 2.46
N PRO A 30 3.69 21.69 1.79
CA PRO A 30 4.62 20.61 1.44
C PRO A 30 5.79 21.11 0.58
N ALA A 31 5.54 22.02 -0.37
CA ALA A 31 6.60 22.53 -1.24
C ALA A 31 7.67 23.32 -0.46
N GLY A 32 7.28 24.05 0.60
CA GLY A 32 8.22 24.72 1.48
C GLY A 32 9.06 23.75 2.30
N ALA A 33 8.40 22.76 2.91
CA ALA A 33 9.04 21.72 3.72
C ALA A 33 10.00 20.85 2.89
N GLU A 34 9.62 20.45 1.68
CA GLU A 34 10.48 19.70 0.76
C GLU A 34 11.74 20.48 0.38
N ARG A 35 11.64 21.78 0.06
CA ARG A 35 12.82 22.62 -0.20
C ARG A 35 13.74 22.65 1.02
N ARG A 36 13.17 22.83 2.20
CA ARG A 36 13.94 22.88 3.45
C ARG A 36 14.67 21.58 3.75
N ILE A 37 14.04 20.42 3.48
CA ILE A 37 14.67 19.11 3.61
C ILE A 37 15.81 18.92 2.61
N ARG A 38 15.64 19.34 1.35
CA ARG A 38 16.74 19.28 0.37
C ARG A 38 17.95 20.13 0.78
N GLU A 39 17.71 21.29 1.36
CA GLU A 39 18.76 22.17 1.87
C GLU A 39 19.38 21.66 3.18
N GLN A 40 18.58 21.08 4.07
CA GLN A 40 19.00 20.56 5.36
C GLN A 40 18.25 19.26 5.67
N PRO A 41 18.82 18.08 5.33
CA PRO A 41 18.16 16.79 5.51
C PRO A 41 17.63 16.53 6.92
N ALA A 42 18.35 16.99 7.95
CA ALA A 42 17.93 16.89 9.35
C ALA A 42 16.57 17.55 9.65
N ALA A 43 16.08 18.44 8.79
CA ALA A 43 14.75 19.04 8.91
C ALA A 43 13.61 18.00 8.82
N ILE A 44 13.86 16.80 8.26
CA ILE A 44 12.84 15.73 8.22
C ILE A 44 12.28 15.40 9.61
N HIS A 45 13.10 15.51 10.66
CA HIS A 45 12.72 15.24 12.05
C HIS A 45 11.71 16.25 12.59
N GLU A 46 11.65 17.44 12.02
CA GLU A 46 10.69 18.49 12.37
C GLU A 46 9.44 18.42 11.48
N TYR A 47 9.64 18.34 10.15
CA TYR A 47 8.52 18.44 9.20
C TYR A 47 7.69 17.15 9.10
N PHE A 48 8.29 15.97 9.30
CA PHE A 48 7.58 14.71 9.16
C PHE A 48 6.47 14.52 10.23
N PRO A 49 6.71 14.83 11.53
CA PRO A 49 5.66 14.84 12.54
C PRO A 49 4.61 15.95 12.31
N LEU A 50 5.06 17.14 11.89
CA LEU A 50 4.19 18.31 11.71
C LEU A 50 3.19 18.18 10.55
N ALA A 51 3.42 17.26 9.61
CA ALA A 51 2.58 17.09 8.42
C ALA A 51 1.08 17.01 8.76
N GLY A 52 0.69 16.22 9.76
CA GLY A 52 -0.73 16.08 10.15
C GLY A 52 -1.37 17.38 10.66
N GLN A 53 -0.61 18.23 11.34
CA GLN A 53 -1.07 19.54 11.80
C GLN A 53 -1.12 20.53 10.63
N ALA A 54 -0.13 20.47 9.74
CA ALA A 54 0.03 21.42 8.66
C ALA A 54 -0.97 21.22 7.51
N VAL A 55 -1.27 19.97 7.12
CA VAL A 55 -2.14 19.67 5.97
C VAL A 55 -3.50 19.07 6.36
N GLY A 56 -3.71 18.78 7.64
CA GLY A 56 -4.88 18.06 8.13
C GLY A 56 -4.78 16.55 7.88
N ARG A 57 -5.85 15.81 8.20
CA ARG A 57 -5.89 14.34 8.15
C ARG A 57 -7.09 13.79 7.38
N VAL A 58 -7.56 14.56 6.40
CA VAL A 58 -8.74 14.16 5.60
C VAL A 58 -8.36 13.04 4.61
N PRO A 59 -9.27 12.08 4.36
CA PRO A 59 -9.08 11.08 3.31
C PRO A 59 -8.84 11.73 1.95
N VAL A 60 -7.99 11.12 1.13
CA VAL A 60 -7.69 11.60 -0.23
C VAL A 60 -8.90 11.45 -1.15
N GLN A 61 -9.68 10.38 -0.95
CA GLN A 61 -10.89 10.05 -1.71
C GLN A 61 -12.06 9.79 -0.75
N PRO A 62 -12.64 10.84 -0.12
CA PRO A 62 -13.64 10.64 0.93
C PRO A 62 -14.94 9.96 0.44
N GLU A 63 -15.26 10.06 -0.85
CA GLU A 63 -16.47 9.45 -1.43
C GLU A 63 -16.37 7.92 -1.56
N THR A 64 -15.17 7.39 -1.84
CA THR A 64 -14.93 5.96 -2.09
C THR A 64 -14.17 5.28 -0.96
N ASP A 65 -13.45 6.06 -0.15
CA ASP A 65 -12.65 5.63 1.00
C ASP A 65 -12.79 6.66 2.15
N PRO A 66 -13.96 6.73 2.80
CA PRO A 66 -14.27 7.74 3.82
C PRO A 66 -13.38 7.66 5.06
N HIS A 67 -12.62 6.58 5.23
CA HIS A 67 -11.70 6.38 6.34
C HIS A 67 -10.22 6.49 5.92
N GLY A 68 -9.93 6.70 4.63
CA GLY A 68 -8.56 6.79 4.12
C GLY A 68 -7.77 5.49 4.28
N LEU A 69 -8.42 4.33 4.35
CA LEU A 69 -7.74 3.04 4.53
C LEU A 69 -7.10 2.55 3.24
N ALA A 70 -7.74 2.74 2.08
CA ALA A 70 -7.21 2.28 0.81
C ALA A 70 -6.23 3.28 0.20
N PHE A 71 -6.61 4.56 0.16
CA PHE A 71 -5.88 5.62 -0.53
C PHE A 71 -5.11 6.55 0.41
N GLY A 72 -5.24 6.36 1.72
CA GLY A 72 -4.58 7.20 2.71
C GLY A 72 -5.27 8.54 2.89
N THR A 73 -4.58 9.37 3.65
CA THR A 73 -4.98 10.72 4.03
C THR A 73 -3.99 11.74 3.48
N VAL A 74 -4.37 13.02 3.43
CA VAL A 74 -3.52 14.08 2.88
C VAL A 74 -2.18 14.22 3.62
N ASP A 75 -2.11 13.91 4.92
CA ASP A 75 -0.86 13.88 5.67
C ASP A 75 0.02 12.67 5.35
N ASP A 76 -0.56 11.53 4.96
CA ASP A 76 0.21 10.41 4.42
C ASP A 76 0.90 10.83 3.12
N GLN A 77 0.19 11.54 2.23
CA GLN A 77 0.75 12.04 0.98
C GLN A 77 1.82 13.10 1.20
N ALA A 78 1.62 14.00 2.16
CA ALA A 78 2.62 14.98 2.55
C ALA A 78 3.89 14.28 3.06
N ARG A 79 3.77 13.33 3.98
CA ARG A 79 4.91 12.54 4.50
C ARG A 79 5.64 11.77 3.41
N ALA A 80 4.91 11.17 2.47
CA ALA A 80 5.50 10.48 1.32
C ALA A 80 6.32 11.43 0.44
N ARG A 81 5.84 12.66 0.21
CA ARG A 81 6.59 13.70 -0.51
C ARG A 81 7.85 14.15 0.24
N LEU A 82 7.77 14.29 1.57
CA LEU A 82 8.94 14.67 2.38
C LEU A 82 10.04 13.60 2.31
N LEU A 83 9.66 12.31 2.36
CA LEU A 83 10.61 11.20 2.22
C LEU A 83 11.18 11.08 0.81
N ALA A 84 10.38 11.35 -0.22
CA ALA A 84 10.88 11.41 -1.60
C ALA A 84 11.91 12.54 -1.75
N ALA A 85 11.63 13.74 -1.21
CA ALA A 85 12.59 14.86 -1.22
C ALA A 85 13.87 14.55 -0.44
N LEU A 86 13.77 13.80 0.67
CA LEU A 86 14.94 13.33 1.42
C LEU A 86 15.78 12.34 0.60
N ALA A 87 15.12 11.43 -0.13
CA ALA A 87 15.78 10.43 -0.97
C ALA A 87 16.55 11.04 -2.16
N GLU A 88 16.20 12.26 -2.59
CA GLU A 88 16.95 12.99 -3.62
C GLU A 88 18.34 13.46 -3.15
N VAL A 89 18.55 13.62 -1.84
CA VAL A 89 19.76 14.27 -1.29
C VAL A 89 20.60 13.39 -0.38
N LEU A 90 20.04 12.32 0.20
CA LEU A 90 20.79 11.41 1.07
C LEU A 90 21.35 10.19 0.33
N PRO A 91 22.58 9.75 0.66
CA PRO A 91 23.07 8.43 0.27
C PRO A 91 22.16 7.31 0.82
N ALA A 92 22.10 6.18 0.11
CA ALA A 92 21.18 5.08 0.42
C ALA A 92 21.26 4.57 1.86
N GLY A 93 22.45 4.48 2.46
CA GLY A 93 22.62 4.02 3.84
C GLY A 93 22.06 5.00 4.88
N GLU A 94 22.27 6.30 4.67
CA GLU A 94 21.74 7.36 5.53
C GLU A 94 20.22 7.49 5.38
N LEU A 95 19.72 7.40 4.14
CA LEU A 95 18.29 7.38 3.86
C LEU A 95 17.60 6.19 4.55
N ALA A 96 18.18 4.99 4.46
CA ALA A 96 17.63 3.81 5.11
C ALA A 96 17.55 3.99 6.64
N ALA A 97 18.61 4.53 7.25
CA ALA A 97 18.63 4.81 8.69
C ALA A 97 17.55 5.84 9.09
N GLU A 98 17.35 6.89 8.31
CA GLU A 98 16.30 7.89 8.58
C GLU A 98 14.88 7.32 8.41
N VAL A 99 14.63 6.57 7.35
CA VAL A 99 13.34 5.90 7.10
C VAL A 99 13.02 4.91 8.22
N GLU A 100 13.99 4.09 8.61
CA GLU A 100 13.82 3.14 9.71
C GLU A 100 13.54 3.87 11.02
N ARG A 101 14.31 4.92 11.34
CA ARG A 101 14.15 5.68 12.58
C ARG A 101 12.78 6.34 12.66
N LEU A 102 12.30 6.96 11.58
CA LEU A 102 10.97 7.55 11.50
C LEU A 102 9.85 6.52 11.69
N TYR A 103 10.04 5.31 11.16
CA TYR A 103 9.08 4.22 11.37
C TYR A 103 9.12 3.68 12.81
N ARG A 104 10.31 3.42 13.35
CA ARG A 104 10.48 2.75 14.65
C ARG A 104 10.08 3.62 15.84
N HIS A 105 10.25 4.94 15.72
CA HIS A 105 9.97 5.89 16.80
C HIS A 105 8.75 6.76 16.56
N GLY A 106 8.14 6.67 15.37
CA GLY A 106 6.97 7.45 15.03
C GLY A 106 5.67 6.87 15.59
N ASP A 107 4.66 7.73 15.70
CA ASP A 107 3.28 7.30 16.00
C ASP A 107 2.66 6.49 14.82
N ASP A 108 1.47 5.94 15.02
CA ASP A 108 0.82 5.11 13.98
C ASP A 108 0.52 5.90 12.68
N ALA A 109 0.32 7.22 12.74
CA ALA A 109 0.11 8.04 11.55
C ALA A 109 1.44 8.29 10.80
N GLU A 110 2.52 8.50 11.54
CA GLU A 110 3.88 8.62 11.00
C GLU A 110 4.34 7.31 10.36
N ARG A 111 4.16 6.18 11.05
CA ARG A 111 4.41 4.83 10.51
C ARG A 111 3.62 4.56 9.25
N ARG A 112 2.33 4.93 9.23
CA ARG A 112 1.49 4.83 8.04
C ARG A 112 2.04 5.67 6.89
N GLY A 113 2.48 6.90 7.18
CA GLY A 113 3.15 7.77 6.21
C GLY A 113 4.40 7.14 5.61
N VAL A 114 5.24 6.48 6.42
CA VAL A 114 6.42 5.75 5.92
C VAL A 114 6.02 4.60 4.99
N LEU A 115 5.07 3.76 5.39
CA LEU A 115 4.61 2.62 4.58
C LEU A 115 4.07 3.08 3.21
N ARG A 116 3.33 4.20 3.19
CA ARG A 116 2.79 4.80 1.96
C ARG A 116 3.87 5.44 1.08
N ALA A 117 5.01 5.81 1.66
CA ALA A 117 6.14 6.37 0.92
C ALA A 117 6.99 5.31 0.23
N LEU A 118 6.96 4.05 0.68
CA LEU A 118 7.85 2.99 0.16
C LEU A 118 7.90 2.87 -1.37
N PRO A 119 6.79 2.96 -2.14
CA PRO A 119 6.84 2.91 -3.61
C PRO A 119 7.58 4.08 -4.28
N LEU A 120 7.89 5.15 -3.53
CA LEU A 120 8.61 6.34 -4.02
C LEU A 120 10.10 6.28 -3.70
N LEU A 121 10.52 5.34 -2.86
CA LEU A 121 11.90 5.23 -2.38
C LEU A 121 12.74 4.39 -3.34
N PRO A 122 14.06 4.62 -3.43
CA PRO A 122 14.91 3.89 -4.35
C PRO A 122 15.01 2.40 -4.02
N ASP A 123 15.27 1.57 -5.02
CA ASP A 123 15.35 0.10 -4.89
C ASP A 123 16.35 -0.39 -3.82
N SER A 124 17.35 0.44 -3.49
CA SER A 124 18.29 0.17 -2.40
C SER A 124 17.62 -0.01 -1.03
N LEU A 125 16.38 0.47 -0.87
CA LEU A 125 15.58 0.36 0.35
C LEU A 125 14.61 -0.82 0.35
N VAL A 126 14.51 -1.64 -0.73
CA VAL A 126 13.52 -2.74 -0.80
C VAL A 126 13.63 -3.69 0.40
N ARG A 127 14.86 -4.05 0.82
CA ARG A 127 15.06 -4.94 1.98
C ARG A 127 14.45 -4.34 3.26
N LEU A 128 14.72 -3.06 3.52
CA LEU A 128 14.13 -2.36 4.68
C LEU A 128 12.61 -2.29 4.53
N GLY A 129 12.09 -1.94 3.35
CA GLY A 129 10.66 -1.87 3.10
C GLY A 129 9.94 -3.20 3.38
N LEU A 130 10.53 -4.34 3.00
CA LEU A 130 10.00 -5.67 3.34
C LEU A 130 9.95 -5.92 4.86
N GLU A 131 10.96 -5.48 5.61
CA GLU A 131 10.98 -5.57 7.07
C GLU A 131 9.88 -4.71 7.71
N LEU A 132 9.68 -3.48 7.21
CA LEU A 132 8.63 -2.57 7.70
C LEU A 132 7.22 -3.06 7.37
N VAL A 133 7.01 -3.62 6.18
CA VAL A 133 5.74 -4.26 5.80
C VAL A 133 5.47 -5.48 6.69
N ALA A 134 6.47 -6.33 6.92
CA ALA A 134 6.32 -7.49 7.78
C ALA A 134 6.03 -7.10 9.24
N ASP A 135 6.60 -5.99 9.73
CA ASP A 135 6.29 -5.42 11.05
C ASP A 135 4.83 -4.94 11.12
N ALA A 136 4.40 -4.14 10.13
CA ALA A 136 3.05 -3.59 10.05
C ALA A 136 1.98 -4.70 10.01
N LEU A 137 2.22 -5.78 9.26
CA LEU A 137 1.31 -6.92 9.16
C LEU A 137 1.20 -7.75 10.45
N ARG A 138 2.16 -7.64 11.38
CA ARG A 138 2.08 -8.25 12.72
C ARG A 138 1.25 -7.42 13.70
N THR A 139 0.98 -6.15 13.39
CA THR A 139 0.12 -5.30 14.22
C THR A 139 -1.36 -5.70 14.09
N ASN A 140 -2.21 -5.10 14.92
CA ASN A 140 -3.66 -5.17 14.81
C ASN A 140 -4.29 -3.82 14.42
N ASP A 141 -3.48 -2.84 13.98
CA ASP A 141 -4.00 -1.55 13.51
C ASP A 141 -4.43 -1.68 12.03
N PRO A 142 -5.73 -1.57 11.71
CA PRO A 142 -6.23 -1.66 10.34
C PRO A 142 -5.57 -0.64 9.40
N ARG A 143 -5.18 0.53 9.90
CA ARG A 143 -4.58 1.61 9.11
C ARG A 143 -3.16 1.24 8.66
N LEU A 144 -2.38 0.59 9.53
CA LEU A 144 -1.03 0.12 9.21
C LEU A 144 -1.08 -1.10 8.29
N ILE A 145 -1.98 -2.05 8.56
CA ILE A 145 -2.19 -3.23 7.70
C ILE A 145 -2.58 -2.79 6.28
N ALA A 146 -3.52 -1.84 6.16
CA ALA A 146 -3.97 -1.33 4.87
C ALA A 146 -2.85 -0.61 4.11
N ALA A 147 -2.03 0.19 4.80
CA ALA A 147 -0.87 0.84 4.16
C ALA A 147 0.21 -0.17 3.73
N ALA A 148 0.41 -1.23 4.50
CA ALA A 148 1.39 -2.28 4.20
C ALA A 148 1.02 -3.10 2.96
N MET A 149 -0.28 -3.32 2.69
CA MET A 149 -0.76 -4.10 1.55
C MET A 149 -0.93 -3.30 0.24
N GLY A 150 -0.40 -2.08 0.20
CA GLY A 150 -0.39 -1.22 -0.99
C GLY A 150 0.61 -1.64 -2.09
N PRO A 151 0.95 -0.74 -3.03
CA PRO A 151 1.76 -1.07 -4.22
C PRO A 151 3.11 -1.73 -3.93
N PHE A 152 3.80 -1.29 -2.88
CA PHE A 152 5.10 -1.88 -2.50
C PHE A 152 4.99 -3.38 -2.19
N ALA A 153 3.92 -3.80 -1.49
CA ALA A 153 3.70 -5.21 -1.21
C ALA A 153 3.30 -6.00 -2.46
N ALA A 154 2.50 -5.41 -3.36
CA ALA A 154 2.17 -6.03 -4.64
C ALA A 154 3.39 -6.23 -5.54
N GLU A 155 4.40 -5.36 -5.44
CA GLU A 155 5.62 -5.47 -6.23
C GLU A 155 6.65 -6.43 -5.62
N HIS A 156 6.84 -6.38 -4.29
CA HIS A 156 7.99 -7.04 -3.66
C HIS A 156 7.67 -8.24 -2.77
N LEU A 157 6.42 -8.42 -2.30
CA LEU A 157 6.09 -9.63 -1.56
C LEU A 157 6.02 -10.82 -2.51
N ASP A 158 6.58 -11.95 -2.07
CA ASP A 158 6.33 -13.21 -2.72
C ASP A 158 4.84 -13.57 -2.63
N GLN A 159 4.41 -14.52 -3.46
CA GLN A 159 3.00 -14.87 -3.56
C GLN A 159 2.42 -15.42 -2.25
N ALA A 160 3.19 -16.20 -1.49
CA ALA A 160 2.72 -16.77 -0.23
C ALA A 160 2.54 -15.69 0.85
N GLN A 161 3.52 -14.80 0.99
CA GLN A 161 3.47 -13.67 1.92
C GLN A 161 2.32 -12.71 1.59
N TRP A 162 2.15 -12.40 0.30
CA TRP A 162 1.06 -11.53 -0.15
C TRP A 162 -0.32 -12.13 0.18
N ARG A 163 -0.55 -13.44 -0.07
CA ARG A 163 -1.80 -14.12 0.33
C ARG A 163 -2.07 -14.04 1.83
N GLN A 164 -1.04 -14.27 2.66
CA GLN A 164 -1.18 -14.16 4.11
C GLN A 164 -1.54 -12.73 4.52
N GLY A 165 -0.97 -11.73 3.86
CA GLY A 165 -1.36 -10.33 4.01
C GLY A 165 -2.84 -10.07 3.67
N VAL A 166 -3.34 -10.63 2.56
CA VAL A 166 -4.77 -10.54 2.17
C VAL A 166 -5.68 -11.17 3.23
N VAL A 167 -5.34 -12.36 3.72
CA VAL A 167 -6.11 -13.02 4.78
C VAL A 167 -6.06 -12.24 6.09
N LYS A 168 -4.91 -11.64 6.43
CA LYS A 168 -4.78 -10.73 7.57
C LYS A 168 -5.68 -9.50 7.42
N CYS A 169 -5.79 -8.90 6.23
CA CYS A 169 -6.73 -7.80 5.97
C CYS A 169 -8.17 -8.21 6.30
N LEU A 170 -8.62 -9.35 5.77
CA LEU A 170 -9.96 -9.89 6.01
C LEU A 170 -10.21 -10.18 7.50
N PHE A 171 -9.20 -10.68 8.21
CA PHE A 171 -9.30 -10.93 9.64
C PHE A 171 -9.43 -9.62 10.43
N ALA A 172 -8.64 -8.60 10.10
CA ALA A 172 -8.58 -7.30 10.76
C ALA A 172 -9.68 -6.31 10.33
N GLY A 173 -10.58 -6.70 9.42
CA GLY A 173 -11.65 -5.83 8.91
C GLY A 173 -11.15 -4.72 7.98
N VAL A 174 -9.98 -4.89 7.37
CA VAL A 174 -9.45 -4.00 6.34
C VAL A 174 -10.12 -4.31 5.01
N THR A 175 -10.63 -3.28 4.33
CA THR A 175 -11.21 -3.43 2.99
C THR A 175 -10.17 -3.95 1.99
N LEU A 176 -10.59 -4.85 1.09
CA LEU A 176 -9.73 -5.35 0.04
C LEU A 176 -9.42 -4.30 -1.04
N LEU A 177 -10.10 -3.14 -1.02
CA LEU A 177 -9.71 -1.97 -1.82
C LEU A 177 -8.29 -1.47 -1.50
N ALA A 178 -7.79 -1.72 -0.29
CA ALA A 178 -6.43 -1.36 0.10
C ALA A 178 -5.35 -2.30 -0.46
N VAL A 179 -5.75 -3.47 -0.98
CA VAL A 179 -4.82 -4.48 -1.48
C VAL A 179 -4.50 -4.21 -2.95
N ALA A 180 -3.27 -3.80 -3.23
CA ALA A 180 -2.82 -3.61 -4.60
C ALA A 180 -2.70 -4.96 -5.34
N ASP A 181 -3.00 -4.93 -6.65
CA ASP A 181 -3.00 -6.08 -7.56
C ASP A 181 -3.86 -7.29 -7.13
N LEU A 182 -4.90 -7.06 -6.32
CA LEU A 182 -5.79 -8.12 -5.83
C LEU A 182 -6.26 -9.07 -6.95
N VAL A 183 -6.83 -8.52 -8.02
CA VAL A 183 -7.35 -9.33 -9.14
C VAL A 183 -6.22 -10.06 -9.88
N ALA A 184 -5.09 -9.38 -10.13
CA ALA A 184 -3.98 -9.93 -10.89
C ALA A 184 -3.23 -11.04 -10.15
N ARG A 185 -3.20 -10.97 -8.81
CA ARG A 185 -2.49 -11.92 -7.94
C ARG A 185 -3.41 -12.93 -7.26
N THR A 186 -4.73 -12.89 -7.48
CA THR A 186 -5.64 -13.91 -6.96
C THR A 186 -5.37 -15.25 -7.66
N ASP A 187 -5.13 -16.28 -6.87
CA ASP A 187 -4.91 -17.65 -7.32
C ASP A 187 -5.84 -18.65 -6.58
N SER A 188 -5.81 -19.91 -7.00
CA SER A 188 -6.63 -20.96 -6.41
C SER A 188 -6.35 -21.19 -4.93
N GLU A 189 -5.12 -20.95 -4.49
CA GLU A 189 -4.71 -21.10 -3.09
C GLU A 189 -5.29 -19.99 -2.23
N LEU A 190 -5.29 -18.73 -2.69
CA LEU A 190 -5.96 -17.63 -1.99
C LEU A 190 -7.46 -17.90 -1.85
N LEU A 191 -8.10 -18.38 -2.91
CA LEU A 191 -9.52 -18.73 -2.89
C LEU A 191 -9.82 -19.93 -1.98
N ARG A 192 -8.89 -20.87 -1.85
CA ARG A 192 -8.97 -21.96 -0.86
C ARG A 192 -8.90 -21.40 0.56
N MET A 193 -7.89 -20.57 0.87
CA MET A 193 -7.76 -19.93 2.18
C MET A 193 -8.98 -19.05 2.55
N ALA A 194 -9.55 -18.35 1.57
CA ALA A 194 -10.77 -17.56 1.77
C ALA A 194 -11.98 -18.45 2.11
N ARG A 195 -12.10 -19.63 1.50
CA ARG A 195 -13.16 -20.60 1.84
C ARG A 195 -12.99 -21.12 3.26
N ASP A 196 -11.77 -21.52 3.64
CA ASP A 196 -11.47 -21.97 5.00
C ASP A 196 -11.85 -20.90 6.02
N LEU A 197 -11.45 -19.64 5.80
CA LEU A 197 -11.82 -18.51 6.66
C LEU A 197 -13.34 -18.32 6.76
N ALA A 198 -14.07 -18.48 5.65
CA ALA A 198 -15.52 -18.37 5.64
C ALA A 198 -16.19 -19.51 6.42
N GLU A 199 -15.68 -20.73 6.34
CA GLU A 199 -16.14 -21.88 7.13
C GLU A 199 -15.88 -21.67 8.61
N GLU A 200 -14.68 -21.23 9.00
CA GLU A 200 -14.34 -20.87 10.38
C GLU A 200 -15.26 -19.78 10.95
N ARG A 201 -15.59 -18.76 10.15
CA ARG A 201 -16.53 -17.70 10.55
C ARG A 201 -17.93 -18.26 10.79
N ARG A 202 -18.45 -19.08 9.88
CA ARG A 202 -19.76 -19.73 10.02
C ARG A 202 -19.82 -20.65 11.24
N ALA A 203 -18.81 -21.49 11.45
CA ALA A 203 -18.72 -22.38 12.59
C ALA A 203 -18.71 -21.61 13.93
N ALA A 204 -18.13 -20.41 13.93
CA ALA A 204 -18.14 -19.50 15.08
C ALA A 204 -19.40 -18.62 15.19
N GLY A 205 -20.41 -18.80 14.33
CA GLY A 205 -21.61 -17.96 14.31
C GLY A 205 -21.37 -16.49 13.94
N ARG A 206 -20.24 -16.19 13.29
CA ARG A 206 -19.86 -14.83 12.87
C ARG A 206 -20.28 -14.56 11.44
N GLU A 207 -20.65 -13.32 11.16
CA GLU A 207 -20.95 -12.90 9.80
C GLU A 207 -19.70 -12.93 8.88
N ILE A 208 -19.95 -13.26 7.62
CA ILE A 208 -18.96 -13.16 6.55
C ILE A 208 -18.94 -11.70 6.08
N SER A 209 -17.76 -11.09 5.93
CA SER A 209 -17.66 -9.70 5.48
C SER A 209 -18.00 -9.55 3.99
N PRO A 210 -18.42 -8.35 3.53
CA PRO A 210 -18.60 -8.06 2.10
C PRO A 210 -17.35 -8.34 1.27
N ASP A 211 -16.17 -7.95 1.77
CA ASP A 211 -14.89 -8.21 1.12
C ASP A 211 -14.59 -9.72 0.97
N LEU A 212 -14.85 -10.51 2.00
CA LEU A 212 -14.67 -11.97 1.92
C LEU A 212 -15.66 -12.60 0.92
N ARG A 213 -16.91 -12.12 0.87
CA ARG A 213 -17.86 -12.54 -0.18
C ARG A 213 -17.38 -12.16 -1.57
N ALA A 214 -16.86 -10.95 -1.76
CA ALA A 214 -16.35 -10.47 -3.04
C ALA A 214 -15.18 -11.33 -3.53
N LEU A 215 -14.23 -11.65 -2.64
CA LEU A 215 -13.11 -12.52 -2.96
C LEU A 215 -13.58 -13.94 -3.34
N LEU A 216 -14.51 -14.52 -2.57
CA LEU A 216 -15.09 -15.83 -2.91
C LEU A 216 -15.79 -15.82 -4.27
N GLY A 217 -16.45 -14.72 -4.63
CA GLY A 217 -17.08 -14.51 -5.94
C GLY A 217 -16.10 -14.51 -7.12
N MET A 218 -14.83 -14.15 -6.91
CA MET A 218 -13.80 -14.21 -7.97
C MET A 218 -13.55 -15.63 -8.47
N THR A 219 -13.80 -16.66 -7.66
CA THR A 219 -13.73 -18.07 -8.07
C THR A 219 -14.60 -18.36 -9.30
N VAL A 220 -15.80 -17.77 -9.33
CA VAL A 220 -16.75 -17.96 -10.44
C VAL A 220 -16.22 -17.29 -11.70
N LEU A 221 -15.57 -16.14 -11.59
CA LEU A 221 -15.00 -15.43 -12.72
C LEU A 221 -13.78 -16.15 -13.30
N MET A 222 -12.90 -16.70 -12.47
CA MET A 222 -11.72 -17.45 -12.95
C MET A 222 -12.10 -18.77 -13.63
N ALA A 223 -13.18 -19.43 -13.20
CA ALA A 223 -13.68 -20.65 -13.84
C ALA A 223 -14.35 -20.38 -15.21
N LEU A 224 -14.75 -19.14 -15.49
CA LEU A 224 -15.39 -18.74 -16.74
C LEU A 224 -14.40 -18.24 -17.81
N VAL A 225 -13.12 -18.06 -17.45
CA VAL A 225 -12.06 -17.73 -18.42
C VAL A 225 -11.45 -19.06 -18.91
N PRO A 226 -11.63 -19.45 -20.18
CA PRO A 226 -11.04 -20.67 -20.70
C PRO A 226 -9.50 -20.58 -20.63
N PRO A 227 -8.80 -21.71 -20.39
CA PRO A 227 -7.33 -21.71 -20.41
C PRO A 227 -6.86 -21.20 -21.77
N ARG A 228 -5.89 -20.26 -21.77
CA ARG A 228 -5.24 -19.82 -23.02
C ARG A 228 -4.62 -21.05 -23.68
N ALA A 229 -5.01 -21.32 -24.93
CA ALA A 229 -4.44 -22.40 -25.71
C ALA A 229 -2.92 -22.18 -25.86
N GLU A 230 -2.12 -23.10 -25.31
CA GLU A 230 -0.70 -23.21 -25.64
C GLU A 230 -0.59 -23.72 -27.07
N GLY A 231 -0.30 -22.82 -28.02
CA GLY A 231 -0.06 -23.23 -29.39
C GLY A 231 -0.06 -22.10 -30.40
N ASP A 232 0.99 -21.28 -30.39
CA ASP A 232 1.66 -20.92 -31.64
C ASP A 232 3.09 -20.43 -31.37
N ARG A 233 4.02 -21.39 -31.40
CA ARG A 233 5.43 -21.12 -31.69
C ARG A 233 5.75 -21.91 -32.95
N ARG A 234 5.70 -21.22 -34.09
CA ARG A 234 6.46 -21.55 -35.30
C ARG A 234 7.44 -20.41 -35.56
#